data_AF-A0A418M677-F1
#
_entry.id   AF-A0A418M677-F1
#
_cell.length_a   1.000
_cell.length_b   1.000
_cell.length_c   1.000
_cell.angle_alpha   90.00
_cell.angle_beta   90.00
_cell.angle_gamma   90.00
#
_symmetry.space_group_name_H-M   'P 1'
#
loop_
_entity.id
_entity.type
_entity.pdbx_description
1 polymer ?
#
loop_
_entity_poly.entity_id
_entity_poly.type
_entity_poly.pdbx_seq_one_letter_code
_entity_poly.pdbx_strand_id
1 'polypeptide(L)'
;MNEWERPGGRVASQAIAKPAEQLALYDRYGSMAYGIILQILPQAQQAQEVLVDMFSSPELQQYVNYPGNTAVAIVRLARAKALEAKARLQGPLPQPIEPGTAAKGSLPEVVFELAFRQSCSIDTIAEKLQLQKADVLKAIHDYFVSFRQA
;
A
#
# COMPACT_ATOMS: atom_id res chain seq x y z
N MET A 1 -3.40 -13.71 -61.92
CA MET A 1 -3.11 -14.90 -61.11
C MET A 1 -1.63 -14.89 -60.79
N ASN A 2 -1.28 -15.24 -59.55
CA ASN A 2 0.06 -15.30 -58.95
C ASN A 2 0.40 -14.07 -58.10
N GLU A 3 -0.10 -14.21 -56.88
CA GLU A 3 0.20 -13.55 -55.63
C GLU A 3 1.68 -13.20 -55.37
N TRP A 4 1.87 -12.02 -54.77
CA TRP A 4 3.12 -11.51 -54.24
C TRP A 4 3.61 -12.37 -53.06
N GLU A 5 4.84 -12.86 -53.17
CA GLU A 5 5.54 -13.53 -52.08
C GLU A 5 5.75 -12.57 -50.89
N ARG A 6 5.28 -13.00 -49.71
CA ARG A 6 5.45 -12.31 -48.43
C ARG A 6 6.89 -12.47 -47.94
N PRO A 7 7.63 -11.40 -47.58
CA PRO A 7 8.82 -11.53 -46.76
C PRO A 7 8.43 -11.58 -45.28
N GLY A 8 8.84 -12.66 -44.61
CA GLY A 8 9.24 -12.65 -43.20
C GLY A 8 8.22 -12.17 -42.17
N GLY A 9 7.25 -13.02 -41.82
CA GLY A 9 6.47 -12.88 -40.60
C GLY A 9 7.29 -13.20 -39.35
N ARG A 10 8.16 -12.28 -38.93
CA ARG A 10 8.49 -12.06 -37.52
C ARG A 10 7.91 -10.71 -37.15
N VAL A 11 7.47 -10.59 -35.89
CA VAL A 11 6.80 -9.42 -35.28
C VAL A 11 5.27 -9.52 -35.33
N ALA A 12 4.70 -9.98 -34.20
CA ALA A 12 3.39 -9.65 -33.62
C ALA A 12 2.72 -10.90 -32.99
N SER A 13 3.29 -11.43 -31.91
CA SER A 13 2.53 -12.26 -30.96
C SER A 13 2.61 -11.75 -29.53
N GLN A 14 3.10 -10.52 -29.34
CA GLN A 14 3.13 -9.83 -28.05
C GLN A 14 2.05 -8.75 -28.05
N ALA A 15 0.84 -9.08 -27.60
CA ALA A 15 -0.15 -8.08 -27.15
C ALA A 15 -1.38 -8.69 -26.45
N ILE A 16 -1.61 -10.01 -26.52
CA ILE A 16 -2.82 -10.63 -25.93
C ILE A 16 -2.44 -11.99 -25.30
N ALA A 17 -1.56 -11.99 -24.31
CA ALA A 17 -1.47 -13.12 -23.38
C ALA A 17 -2.76 -13.10 -22.54
N LYS A 18 -3.54 -14.17 -22.66
CA LYS A 18 -5.00 -14.21 -22.57
C LYS A 18 -5.53 -14.04 -21.12
N PRO A 19 -6.70 -13.40 -20.92
CA PRO A 19 -7.41 -13.40 -19.63
C PRO A 19 -7.56 -14.79 -18.98
N ALA A 20 -7.62 -15.83 -19.80
CA ALA A 20 -7.70 -17.23 -19.38
C ALA A 20 -6.47 -17.70 -18.57
N GLU A 21 -5.28 -17.17 -18.84
CA GLU A 21 -4.05 -17.56 -18.14
C GLU A 21 -3.96 -16.90 -16.76
N GLN A 22 -4.36 -15.64 -16.65
CA GLN A 22 -4.48 -14.95 -15.35
C GLN A 22 -5.52 -15.62 -14.46
N LEU A 23 -6.67 -16.01 -15.02
CA LEU A 23 -7.70 -16.74 -14.28
C LEU A 23 -7.17 -18.09 -13.77
N ALA A 24 -6.46 -18.84 -14.61
CA ALA A 24 -5.86 -20.11 -14.21
C ALA A 24 -4.81 -19.94 -13.08
N LEU A 25 -4.04 -18.84 -13.09
CA LEU A 25 -3.11 -18.51 -12.02
C LEU A 25 -3.85 -18.13 -10.73
N TYR A 26 -4.93 -17.36 -10.85
CA TYR A 26 -5.79 -16.99 -9.72
C TYR A 26 -6.41 -18.24 -9.08
N ASP A 27 -7.02 -19.12 -9.87
CA ASP A 27 -7.63 -20.35 -9.36
C ASP A 27 -6.61 -21.25 -8.65
N ARG A 28 -5.38 -21.30 -9.17
CA ARG A 28 -4.33 -22.18 -8.65
C ARG A 28 -3.61 -21.61 -7.42
N TYR A 29 -3.41 -20.30 -7.37
CA TYR A 29 -2.53 -19.67 -6.38
C TYR A 29 -3.22 -18.59 -5.54
N GLY A 30 -4.48 -18.25 -5.82
CA GLY A 30 -5.21 -17.17 -5.18
C GLY A 30 -5.32 -17.35 -3.67
N SER A 31 -5.67 -18.55 -3.20
CA SER A 31 -5.75 -18.85 -1.76
C SER A 31 -4.40 -18.70 -1.04
N MET A 32 -3.32 -19.17 -1.67
CA MET A 32 -1.96 -19.06 -1.14
C MET A 32 -1.51 -17.60 -1.08
N ALA A 33 -1.69 -16.86 -2.18
CA ALA A 33 -1.36 -15.44 -2.24
C ALA A 33 -2.17 -14.65 -1.21
N TYR A 34 -3.47 -14.92 -1.09
CA TYR A 34 -4.35 -14.27 -0.13
C TYR A 34 -3.93 -14.52 1.32
N GLY A 35 -3.58 -15.77 1.66
CA GLY A 35 -3.05 -16.09 2.99
C GLY A 35 -1.76 -15.34 3.33
N ILE A 36 -0.86 -15.18 2.35
CA ILE A 36 0.37 -14.40 2.53
C ILE A 36 0.06 -12.91 2.72
N ILE A 37 -0.86 -12.37 1.92
CA ILE A 37 -1.27 -10.97 2.03
C ILE A 37 -1.91 -10.71 3.40
N LEU A 38 -2.79 -11.59 3.88
CA LEU A 38 -3.45 -11.47 5.19
C LEU A 38 -2.47 -11.47 6.36
N GLN A 39 -1.35 -12.20 6.27
CA GLN A 39 -0.32 -12.18 7.31
C GLN A 39 0.36 -10.80 7.43
N ILE A 40 0.34 -9.98 6.38
CA ILE A 40 0.97 -8.65 6.33
C ILE A 40 -0.07 -7.54 6.54
N LEU A 41 -1.26 -7.71 5.95
CA LEU A 41 -2.42 -6.82 6.01
C LEU A 41 -3.61 -7.59 6.61
N PRO A 42 -3.79 -7.57 7.94
CA PRO A 42 -4.80 -8.39 8.61
C PRO A 42 -6.25 -7.99 8.28
N GLN A 43 -6.46 -6.84 7.64
CA GLN A 43 -7.78 -6.36 7.27
C GLN A 43 -8.23 -6.99 5.95
N ALA A 44 -9.24 -7.86 6.02
CA ALA A 44 -9.71 -8.68 4.89
C ALA A 44 -10.04 -7.86 3.64
N GLN A 45 -10.70 -6.71 3.80
CA GLN A 45 -11.06 -5.85 2.66
C GLN A 45 -9.82 -5.34 1.91
N GLN A 46 -8.82 -4.83 2.65
CA GLN A 46 -7.57 -4.34 2.06
C GLN A 46 -6.77 -5.47 1.43
N ALA A 47 -6.72 -6.64 2.09
CA ALA A 47 -6.04 -7.81 1.55
C ALA A 47 -6.67 -8.28 0.23
N GLN A 48 -8.00 -8.21 0.13
CA GLN A 48 -8.72 -8.58 -1.09
C GLN A 48 -8.48 -7.59 -2.22
N GLU A 49 -8.44 -6.29 -1.94
CA GLU A 49 -8.07 -5.26 -2.93
C GLU A 49 -6.65 -5.51 -3.48
N VAL A 50 -5.69 -5.79 -2.59
CA VAL A 50 -4.31 -6.12 -2.99
C VAL A 50 -4.24 -7.40 -3.82
N LEU A 51 -5.03 -8.42 -3.49
CA LEU A 51 -5.10 -9.66 -4.25
C LEU A 51 -5.60 -9.42 -5.68
N VAL A 52 -6.68 -8.63 -5.81
CA VAL A 52 -7.25 -8.27 -7.11
C VAL A 52 -6.26 -7.46 -7.94
N ASP A 53 -5.60 -6.46 -7.34
CA ASP A 53 -4.55 -5.68 -8.00
C ASP A 53 -3.40 -6.57 -8.49
N MET A 54 -2.93 -7.49 -7.65
CA MET A 54 -1.84 -8.39 -7.98
C MET A 54 -2.13 -9.26 -9.22
N PHE A 55 -3.33 -9.86 -9.29
CA PHE A 55 -3.69 -10.73 -10.41
C PHE A 55 -4.11 -9.97 -11.68
N SER A 56 -4.53 -8.72 -11.53
CA SER A 56 -4.84 -7.83 -12.64
C SER A 56 -3.60 -7.12 -13.20
N SER A 57 -2.49 -7.12 -12.45
CA SER A 57 -1.26 -6.41 -12.82
C SER A 57 -0.50 -7.08 -13.98
N PRO A 58 0.07 -6.29 -14.91
CA PRO A 58 0.96 -6.81 -15.95
C PRO A 58 2.27 -7.39 -15.37
N GLU A 59 2.66 -7.00 -14.16
CA GLU A 59 3.87 -7.50 -13.47
C GLU A 59 3.79 -9.01 -13.26
N LEU A 60 2.59 -9.56 -13.08
CA LEU A 60 2.35 -11.00 -12.95
C LEU A 60 2.95 -11.78 -14.13
N GLN A 61 2.84 -11.26 -15.35
CA GLN A 61 3.37 -11.94 -16.54
C GLN A 61 4.90 -11.99 -16.58
N GLN A 62 5.57 -11.01 -15.97
CA GLN A 62 7.04 -11.01 -15.86
C GLN A 62 7.52 -12.11 -14.91
N TYR A 63 6.75 -12.39 -13.86
CA TYR A 63 7.05 -13.43 -12.86
C TYR A 63 6.71 -14.84 -13.34
N VAL A 64 5.69 -15.01 -14.19
CA VAL A 64 5.29 -16.30 -14.77
C VAL A 64 6.28 -16.79 -15.83
N ASN A 65 6.84 -15.86 -16.62
CA ASN A 65 7.83 -16.16 -17.65
C ASN A 65 9.27 -16.33 -17.10
N TYR A 66 9.46 -16.22 -15.78
CA TYR A 66 10.75 -16.44 -15.15
C TYR A 66 11.08 -17.95 -15.12
N PRO A 67 12.32 -18.38 -15.43
CA PRO A 67 12.71 -19.79 -15.50
C PRO A 67 12.82 -20.49 -14.12
N GLY A 68 11.91 -20.20 -13.19
CA GLY A 68 11.89 -20.73 -11.83
C GLY A 68 10.51 -21.23 -11.40
N ASN A 69 10.37 -21.57 -10.13
CA ASN A 69 9.11 -22.05 -9.57
C ASN A 69 8.06 -20.92 -9.51
N THR A 70 6.98 -21.04 -10.30
CA THR A 70 5.87 -20.09 -10.34
C THR A 70 5.30 -19.78 -8.95
N ALA A 71 5.19 -20.77 -8.07
CA ALA A 71 4.66 -20.55 -6.72
C ALA A 71 5.56 -19.59 -5.91
N VAL A 72 6.89 -19.74 -6.02
CA VAL A 72 7.85 -18.83 -5.37
C VAL A 72 7.73 -17.42 -5.93
N ALA A 73 7.52 -17.29 -7.24
CA ALA A 73 7.32 -16.01 -7.89
C ALA A 73 6.04 -15.31 -7.40
N ILE A 74 4.93 -16.04 -7.30
CA ILE A 74 3.66 -15.54 -6.73
C ILE A 74 3.83 -15.12 -5.27
N VAL A 75 4.51 -15.91 -4.44
CA VAL A 75 4.77 -15.56 -3.04
C VAL A 75 5.54 -14.25 -2.92
N ARG A 76 6.58 -14.06 -3.75
CA ARG A 76 7.39 -12.84 -3.74
C ARG A 76 6.57 -11.62 -4.17
N LEU A 77 5.78 -11.76 -5.22
CA LEU A 77 4.91 -10.69 -5.71
C LEU A 77 3.85 -10.32 -4.68
N ALA A 78 3.19 -11.31 -4.07
CA ALA A 78 2.20 -11.10 -3.01
C ALA A 78 2.78 -10.33 -1.81
N ARG A 79 3.99 -10.69 -1.37
CA ARG A 79 4.70 -9.95 -0.32
C ARG A 79 5.01 -8.52 -0.73
N ALA A 80 5.52 -8.31 -1.93
CA ALA A 80 5.88 -6.98 -2.42
C ALA A 80 4.65 -6.06 -2.45
N LYS A 81 3.55 -6.52 -3.06
CA LYS A 81 2.29 -5.77 -3.15
C LYS A 81 1.66 -5.50 -1.78
N ALA A 82 1.67 -6.48 -0.88
CA ALA A 82 1.16 -6.30 0.48
C ALA A 82 1.99 -5.28 1.28
N LEU A 83 3.31 -5.30 1.15
CA LEU A 83 4.19 -4.31 1.81
C LEU A 83 3.99 -2.91 1.23
N GLU A 84 3.85 -2.77 -0.08
CA GLU A 84 3.56 -1.50 -0.74
C GLU A 84 2.21 -0.92 -0.28
N ALA A 85 1.16 -1.74 -0.23
CA ALA A 85 -0.14 -1.33 0.28
C ALA A 85 -0.07 -0.97 1.78
N LYS A 86 0.66 -1.74 2.59
CA LYS A 86 0.90 -1.41 3.99
C LYS A 86 1.62 -0.07 4.15
N ALA A 87 2.64 0.21 3.34
CA ALA A 87 3.34 1.49 3.36
C ALA A 87 2.44 2.66 2.95
N ARG A 88 1.56 2.47 1.96
CA ARG A 88 0.57 3.48 1.57
C ARG A 88 -0.42 3.79 2.68
N LEU A 89 -0.90 2.75 3.38
CA LEU A 89 -1.86 2.89 4.49
C LEU A 89 -1.24 3.49 5.75
N GLN A 90 0.03 3.20 6.01
CA GLN A 90 0.76 3.75 7.16
C GLN A 90 1.30 5.17 6.90
N GLY A 91 1.13 5.71 5.69
CA GLY A 91 1.83 6.92 5.25
C GLY A 91 3.34 6.72 5.21
N PRO A 92 4.14 7.71 4.79
CA PRO A 92 5.57 7.70 5.07
C PRO A 92 5.74 7.40 6.55
N LEU A 93 6.66 6.48 6.92
CA LEU A 93 7.03 6.27 8.32
C LEU A 93 7.10 7.63 8.99
N PRO A 94 6.49 7.83 10.18
CA PRO A 94 6.75 9.04 10.95
C PRO A 94 8.26 9.10 11.09
N GLN A 95 8.90 10.00 10.34
CA GLN A 95 10.25 10.38 10.69
C GLN A 95 10.13 10.84 12.14
N PRO A 96 10.99 10.35 13.04
CA PRO A 96 11.11 10.97 14.35
C PRO A 96 11.27 12.46 14.06
N ILE A 97 10.27 13.26 14.44
CA ILE A 97 10.41 14.70 14.41
C ILE A 97 11.52 14.94 15.41
N GLU A 98 12.74 15.16 14.88
CA GLU A 98 13.87 15.62 15.65
C GLU A 98 13.37 16.78 16.52
N PRO A 99 13.61 16.75 17.84
CA PRO A 99 13.15 17.79 18.74
C PRO A 99 13.79 19.13 18.33
N GLY A 100 13.11 19.86 17.45
CA GLY A 100 13.66 21.03 16.77
C GLY A 100 12.95 21.44 15.48
N THR A 101 12.16 20.57 14.84
CA THR A 101 11.33 20.95 13.67
C THR A 101 9.90 21.28 14.08
N ALA A 102 9.74 22.29 14.93
CA ALA A 102 8.53 23.08 14.91
C ALA A 102 8.56 23.94 13.64
N ALA A 103 7.73 23.63 12.63
CA ALA A 103 7.02 24.61 11.80
C ALA A 103 6.52 23.98 10.51
N LYS A 104 5.22 23.68 10.50
CA LYS A 104 4.29 24.02 9.40
C LYS A 104 2.82 23.71 9.71
N GLY A 105 2.54 22.98 10.80
CA GLY A 105 1.19 22.75 11.29
C GLY A 105 0.80 23.72 12.42
N SER A 106 -0.50 24.00 12.53
CA SER A 106 -1.07 24.70 13.69
C SER A 106 -0.89 23.85 14.97
N LEU A 107 -0.86 24.46 16.17
CA LEU A 107 -0.74 23.70 17.43
C LEU A 107 -1.77 22.55 17.56
N PRO A 108 -3.07 22.76 17.24
CA PRO A 108 -4.07 21.68 17.18
C PRO A 108 -3.69 20.50 16.29
N GLU A 109 -3.11 20.79 15.12
CA GLU A 109 -2.71 19.79 14.13
C GLU A 109 -1.50 18.98 14.61
N VAL A 110 -0.50 19.63 15.20
CA VAL A 110 0.67 18.94 15.77
C VAL A 110 0.26 18.02 16.92
N VAL A 111 -0.63 18.49 17.80
CA VAL A 111 -1.16 17.68 18.90
C VAL A 111 -1.98 16.50 18.38
N PHE A 112 -2.80 16.70 17.34
CA PHE A 112 -3.57 15.62 16.71
C PHE A 112 -2.65 14.55 16.11
N GLU A 113 -1.62 14.94 15.36
CA GLU A 113 -0.65 14.01 14.77
C GLU A 113 0.04 13.16 15.85
N LEU A 114 0.49 13.80 16.95
CA LEU A 114 1.15 13.09 18.04
C LEU A 114 0.22 12.11 18.76
N ALA A 115 -1.02 12.53 19.05
CA ALA A 115 -1.98 11.71 19.79
C ALA A 115 -2.55 10.55 18.95
N PHE A 116 -2.92 10.81 17.69
CA PHE A 116 -3.69 9.88 16.88
C PHE A 116 -2.87 9.14 15.82
N ARG A 117 -1.79 9.74 15.28
CA ARG A 117 -0.92 9.06 14.30
C ARG A 117 0.29 8.39 14.95
N GLN A 118 0.82 8.99 16.02
CA GLN A 118 2.01 8.47 16.72
C GLN A 118 1.68 7.79 18.05
N SER A 119 0.41 7.68 18.41
CA SER A 119 -0.08 7.03 19.64
C SER A 119 0.61 7.52 20.92
N CYS A 120 1.05 8.79 20.95
CA CYS A 120 1.65 9.38 22.14
C CYS A 120 0.57 9.68 23.17
N SER A 121 0.85 9.39 24.45
CA SER A 121 -0.08 9.76 25.53
C SER A 121 -0.10 11.28 25.71
N ILE A 122 -1.22 11.80 26.25
CA ILE A 122 -1.37 13.22 26.58
C ILE A 122 -0.23 13.71 27.48
N ASP A 123 0.18 12.88 28.44
CA ASP A 123 1.31 13.18 29.33
C ASP A 123 2.63 13.35 28.56
N THR A 124 2.90 12.41 27.64
CA THR A 124 4.10 12.46 26.78
C THR A 124 4.09 13.68 25.87
N ILE A 125 2.92 14.07 25.35
CA ILE A 125 2.77 15.25 24.48
C ILE A 125 2.96 16.53 25.30
N ALA A 126 2.39 16.61 26.49
CA ALA A 126 2.55 17.74 27.41
C ALA A 126 4.03 17.95 27.76
N GLU A 127 4.75 16.87 28.06
CA GLU A 127 6.20 16.92 28.30
C GLU A 127 6.99 17.34 27.04
N LYS A 128 6.70 16.71 25.89
CA LYS A 128 7.40 17.00 24.63
C LYS A 128 7.21 18.43 24.14
N LEU A 129 6.01 18.99 24.29
CA LEU A 129 5.67 20.33 23.82
C LEU A 129 5.82 21.39 24.92
N GLN A 130 6.22 21.00 26.14
CA GLN A 130 6.26 21.87 27.32
C GLN A 130 4.94 22.61 27.57
N LEU A 131 3.83 21.90 27.39
CA LEU A 131 2.48 22.41 27.57
C LEU A 131 1.83 21.81 28.82
N GLN A 132 0.83 22.50 29.36
CA GLN A 132 -0.03 21.90 30.37
C GLN A 132 -0.98 20.89 29.70
N LYS A 133 -1.36 19.84 30.43
CA LYS A 133 -2.30 18.83 29.92
C LYS A 133 -3.62 19.45 29.44
N ALA A 134 -4.06 20.53 30.09
CA ALA A 134 -5.25 21.29 29.70
C ALA A 134 -5.11 21.89 28.30
N ASP A 135 -3.93 22.40 27.93
CA ASP A 135 -3.67 23.00 26.62
C ASP A 135 -3.61 21.93 25.52
N VAL A 136 -3.08 20.74 25.84
CA VAL A 136 -3.09 19.58 24.93
C VAL A 136 -4.53 19.13 24.64
N LEU A 137 -5.36 18.98 25.67
CA LEU A 137 -6.77 18.63 25.51
C LEU A 137 -7.56 19.69 24.73
N LYS A 138 -7.28 20.97 25.01
CA LYS A 138 -7.88 22.08 24.27
C LYS A 138 -7.49 22.06 22.79
N ALA A 139 -6.20 21.82 22.49
CA ALA A 139 -5.72 21.70 21.12
C ALA A 139 -6.38 20.53 20.37
N ILE A 140 -6.62 19.39 21.02
CA ILE A 140 -7.39 18.28 20.44
C ILE A 140 -8.82 18.72 20.12
N HIS A 141 -9.49 19.37 21.08
CA HIS A 141 -10.86 19.87 20.89
C HIS A 141 -10.93 20.87 19.73
N ASP A 142 -10.03 21.84 19.69
CA ASP A 142 -10.00 22.89 18.67
C ASP A 142 -9.73 22.33 17.26
N TYR A 143 -8.94 21.25 17.16
CA TYR A 143 -8.78 20.50 15.90
C TYR A 143 -10.10 19.89 15.44
N PHE A 144 -10.84 19.21 16.32
CA PHE A 144 -12.14 18.62 15.97
C PHE A 144 -13.21 19.65 15.61
N VAL A 145 -13.21 20.81 16.28
CA VAL A 145 -14.12 21.91 15.93
C VAL A 145 -13.80 22.45 14.54
N SER A 146 -12.51 22.68 14.25
CA SER A 146 -12.07 23.16 12.93
C SER A 146 -12.38 22.14 11.83
N PHE A 147 -12.25 20.84 12.11
CA PHE A 147 -12.58 19.77 11.16
C PHE A 147 -14.08 19.67 10.84
N ARG A 148 -14.97 20.04 11.76
CA ARG A 148 -16.43 20.07 11.49
C ARG A 148 -16.90 21.31 10.73
N GLN A 149 -16.11 22.38 10.73
CA GLN A 149 -16.46 23.65 10.09
C GLN A 149 -15.89 23.80 8.67
N ALA A 150 -15.06 22.85 8.23
CA ALA A 150 -14.52 22.74 6.87
C ALA A 150 -15.40 21.82 6.01
#